data_AF-A0A1I3F778-F1
#
_entry.id   AF-A0A1I3F778-F1
#
_cell.length_a   1.000
_cell.length_b   1.000
_cell.length_c   1.000
_cell.angle_alpha   90.00
_cell.angle_beta   90.00
_cell.angle_gamma   90.00
#
_symmetry.space_group_name_H-M   'P 1'
#
loop_
_entity.id
_entity.type
_entity.pdbx_description
1 polymer ?
#
loop_
_entity_poly.entity_id
_entity_poly.type
_entity_poly.pdbx_seq_one_letter_code
_entity_poly.pdbx_strand_id
1 'polypeptide(L)'
;MDALERGERFAVTRNGDHIGDLVPIRRRRRAVSRAEFAAMSRGMPRLDDREYRADLDRHVNDDLYRPYDRAYGRGEFTEGPR
;
A
#
# COMPACT_ATOMS: atom_id res chain seq x y z
N MET A 1 15.18 -5.62 -16.45
CA MET A 1 13.92 -4.97 -15.96
C MET A 1 14.18 -3.57 -15.39
N ASP A 2 15.44 -3.17 -15.26
CA ASP A 2 15.89 -1.97 -14.57
C ASP A 2 15.34 -0.65 -15.14
N ALA A 3 15.10 -0.58 -16.45
CA ALA A 3 14.54 0.60 -17.09
C ALA A 3 13.09 0.88 -16.60
N LEU A 4 12.29 -0.17 -16.47
CA LEU A 4 10.96 -0.12 -15.87
C LEU A 4 11.05 0.29 -14.39
N GLU A 5 12.01 -0.26 -13.63
CA GLU A 5 12.23 0.12 -12.23
C GLU A 5 12.65 1.59 -12.08
N ARG A 6 13.38 2.13 -13.05
CA ARG A 6 13.78 3.55 -13.12
C ARG A 6 12.65 4.47 -13.61
N GLY A 7 11.49 3.94 -13.98
CA GLY A 7 10.32 4.74 -14.30
C GLY A 7 9.91 4.77 -15.78
N GLU A 8 10.61 4.03 -16.64
CA GLU A 8 10.28 3.94 -18.06
C GLU A 8 9.04 3.07 -18.31
N ARG A 9 8.27 3.37 -19.36
CA ARG A 9 7.03 2.66 -19.72
C ARG A 9 7.24 1.91 -21.01
N PHE A 10 6.65 0.73 -21.10
CA PHE A 10 6.78 -0.12 -22.27
C PHE A 10 5.40 -0.57 -22.75
N ALA A 11 5.17 -0.51 -24.06
CA ALA A 11 4.04 -1.19 -24.68
C ALA A 11 4.34 -2.69 -24.76
N VAL A 12 3.39 -3.51 -24.33
CA VAL A 12 3.45 -4.96 -24.46
C VAL A 12 2.66 -5.33 -25.70
N THR A 13 3.32 -6.00 -26.65
CA THR A 13 2.72 -6.44 -27.91
C THR A 13 2.80 -7.95 -28.07
N ARG A 14 1.80 -8.56 -28.69
CA ARG A 14 1.83 -9.95 -29.15
C ARG A 14 1.56 -9.96 -30.66
N ASN A 15 2.49 -10.51 -31.45
CA ASN A 15 2.40 -10.52 -32.92
C ASN A 15 2.22 -9.13 -33.57
N GLY A 16 2.76 -8.08 -32.94
CA GLY A 16 2.58 -6.70 -33.40
C GLY A 16 1.31 -6.01 -32.88
N ASP A 17 0.36 -6.77 -32.31
CA ASP A 17 -0.83 -6.21 -31.70
C ASP A 17 -0.55 -5.77 -30.27
N HIS A 18 -0.94 -4.54 -29.94
CA HIS A 18 -0.83 -4.01 -28.58
C HIS A 18 -1.82 -4.72 -27.65
N ILE A 19 -1.30 -5.31 -26.57
CA ILE A 19 -2.10 -6.06 -25.59
C ILE A 19 -2.10 -5.40 -24.21
N GLY A 20 -1.31 -4.35 -24.00
CA GLY A 20 -1.34 -3.55 -22.79
C GLY A 20 -0.03 -2.82 -22.53
N ASP A 21 0.03 -2.12 -21.41
CA ASP A 21 1.20 -1.36 -20.99
C ASP A 21 1.84 -1.96 -19.73
N LEU A 22 3.17 -1.99 -19.73
CA LEU A 22 3.96 -2.24 -18.55
C LEU A 22 4.41 -0.89 -17.99
N VAL A 23 3.77 -0.50 -16.89
CA VAL A 23 4.02 0.77 -16.21
C VAL A 23 4.71 0.56 -14.85
N PRO A 24 5.66 1.42 -14.48
CA PRO A 24 6.29 1.36 -13.16
C PRO A 24 5.28 1.62 -12.06
N ILE A 25 5.30 0.77 -11.02
CA ILE A 25 4.52 1.02 -9.81
C ILE A 25 5.21 2.15 -9.04
N ARG A 26 4.65 3.35 -9.13
CA ARG A 26 5.14 4.51 -8.37
C ARG A 26 4.84 4.31 -6.89
N ARG A 27 5.80 3.75 -6.15
CA ARG A 27 5.82 3.92 -4.69
C ARG A 27 6.06 5.40 -4.43
N ARG A 28 5.02 6.16 -4.11
CA ARG A 28 5.17 7.47 -3.47
C ARG A 28 5.93 7.23 -2.17
N ARG A 29 7.26 7.35 -2.20
CA ARG A 29 8.05 7.46 -0.98
C ARG A 29 7.75 8.84 -0.40
N ARG A 30 6.69 8.92 0.41
CA ARG A 30 6.46 10.00 1.37
C ARG A 30 7.26 9.75 2.65
N ALA A 31 8.45 9.18 2.54
CA ALA A 31 9.33 9.07 3.68
C ALA A 31 9.94 10.45 3.90
N VAL A 32 9.44 11.14 4.92
CA VAL A 32 10.03 12.38 5.40
C VAL A 32 11.06 12.03 6.47
N SER A 33 12.13 12.83 6.55
CA SER A 33 13.04 12.72 7.69
C SER A 33 12.30 13.04 8.98
N ARG A 34 12.85 12.57 10.12
CA ARG A 34 12.33 12.94 11.45
C ARG A 34 12.25 14.45 11.63
N ALA A 35 13.22 15.19 11.08
CA ALA A 35 13.28 16.64 11.17
C ALA A 35 12.17 17.32 10.37
N GLU A 36 11.91 16.88 9.15
CA GLU A 36 10.82 17.40 8.31
C GLU A 36 9.45 17.10 8.92
N PHE A 37 9.24 15.89 9.43
CA PHE A 37 8.02 15.54 10.13
C PHE A 37 7.80 16.44 11.36
N ALA A 38 8.82 16.60 12.20
CA ALA A 38 8.73 17.48 13.37
C ALA A 38 8.43 18.93 12.96
N ALA A 39 9.07 19.41 11.88
CA ALA A 39 8.88 20.76 11.37
C ALA A 39 7.45 21.01 10.86
N MET A 40 6.87 20.05 10.14
CA MET A 40 5.50 20.11 9.62
C MET A 40 4.45 20.00 10.73
N SER A 41 4.73 19.22 11.78
CA SER A 41 3.77 18.94 12.87
C SER A 41 3.82 19.97 14.01
N ARG A 42 4.64 21.03 13.94
CA ARG A 42 4.83 22.01 15.04
C ARG A 42 3.54 22.68 15.52
N GLY A 43 2.53 22.84 14.66
CA GLY A 43 1.26 23.47 14.99
C GLY A 43 0.14 22.50 15.33
N MET A 44 0.40 21.18 15.38
CA MET A 44 -0.64 20.21 15.66
C MET A 44 -1.08 20.26 17.14
N PRO A 45 -2.38 20.05 17.41
CA PRO A 45 -2.86 19.87 18.77
C PRO A 45 -2.20 18.64 19.38
N ARG A 46 -2.01 18.67 20.71
CA ARG A 46 -1.64 17.46 21.45
C ARG A 46 -2.83 16.52 21.44
N LEU A 47 -2.61 15.29 20.98
CA LEU A 47 -3.60 14.23 21.02
C LEU A 47 -3.42 13.44 22.31
N ASP A 48 -4.53 13.03 22.93
CA ASP A 48 -4.52 11.96 23.90
C ASP A 48 -4.47 10.62 23.15
N ASP A 49 -3.44 9.82 23.41
CA ASP A 49 -3.20 8.58 22.67
C ASP A 49 -4.35 7.58 22.81
N ARG A 50 -5.03 7.55 23.96
CA ARG A 50 -6.13 6.60 24.21
C ARG A 50 -7.41 7.05 23.52
N GLU A 51 -7.76 8.33 23.61
CA GLU A 51 -8.94 8.88 22.92
C GLU A 51 -8.78 8.78 21.41
N TYR A 52 -7.60 9.14 20.89
CA TYR A 52 -7.30 9.02 19.47
C TYR A 52 -7.44 7.58 18.97
N ARG A 53 -6.95 6.59 19.75
CA ARG A 53 -7.07 5.17 19.38
C ARG A 53 -8.52 4.70 19.36
N ALA A 54 -9.30 5.07 20.38
CA ALA A 54 -10.72 4.72 20.46
C ALA A 54 -11.54 5.31 19.30
N ASP A 55 -11.21 6.54 18.88
CA ASP A 55 -11.85 7.18 17.73
C ASP A 55 -11.51 6.50 16.40
N LEU A 56 -10.25 6.09 16.22
CA LEU A 56 -9.85 5.31 15.05
C LEU A 56 -10.59 3.98 14.99
N ASP A 57 -10.64 3.24 16.09
CA ASP A 57 -11.29 1.92 16.13
C ASP A 57 -12.80 2.01 15.86
N ARG A 58 -13.42 3.16 16.18
CA ARG A 58 -14.85 3.40 15.90
C ARG A 58 -15.14 3.71 14.44
N HIS A 59 -14.24 4.40 13.74
CA HIS A 59 -14.52 4.96 12.41
C HIS A 59 -13.74 4.30 11.27
N VAL A 60 -12.66 3.60 11.58
CA VAL A 60 -11.80 2.94 10.59
C VAL A 60 -12.03 1.43 10.65
N ASN A 61 -12.51 0.87 9.55
CA ASN A 61 -12.54 -0.58 9.36
C ASN A 61 -11.19 -1.02 8.75
N ASP A 62 -10.34 -1.60 9.60
CA ASP A 62 -9.00 -2.07 9.22
C ASP A 62 -8.98 -3.56 8.81
N ASP A 63 -10.15 -4.21 8.71
CA ASP A 63 -10.26 -5.63 8.32
C ASP A 63 -9.76 -5.88 6.89
N LEU A 64 -9.82 -4.84 6.03
CA LEU A 64 -9.32 -4.87 4.65
C LEU A 64 -7.80 -4.82 4.54
N TYR A 65 -7.11 -4.34 5.59
CA TYR A 65 -5.65 -4.20 5.59
C TYR A 65 -4.93 -5.42 6.14
N ARG A 66 -5.65 -6.49 6.45
CA ARG A 66 -5.11 -7.82 6.71
C ARG A 66 -5.12 -8.62 5.41
N PRO A 67 -4.07 -8.55 4.57
CA PRO A 67 -4.09 -9.15 3.24
C PRO A 67 -4.09 -10.69 3.33
N TYR A 68 -3.70 -11.23 4.49
CA TYR A 68 -3.70 -12.65 4.80
C TYR A 68 -5.01 -13.14 5.43
N ASP A 69 -5.76 -12.31 6.16
CA ASP A 69 -6.99 -12.77 6.82
C ASP A 69 -8.14 -12.97 5.82
N ARG A 70 -8.20 -12.17 4.75
CA ARG A 70 -9.19 -12.36 3.66
C ARG A 70 -9.00 -13.70 2.93
N ALA A 71 -7.75 -14.12 2.79
CA ALA A 71 -7.31 -15.36 2.15
C ALA A 71 -7.63 -16.60 3.02
N TYR A 72 -7.37 -16.53 4.32
CA TYR A 72 -7.69 -17.62 5.26
C TYR A 72 -9.20 -17.74 5.56
N GLY A 73 -9.93 -16.62 5.65
CA GLY A 73 -11.38 -16.62 5.90
C GLY A 73 -12.23 -17.21 4.76
N ARG A 74 -11.70 -17.28 3.53
CA ARG A 74 -12.35 -17.92 2.36
C ARG A 74 -11.90 -19.35 2.09
N GLY A 75 -10.92 -19.87 2.84
CA GLY A 75 -10.37 -21.21 2.60
C GLY A 75 -9.56 -21.35 1.31
N GLU A 76 -9.11 -20.24 0.70
CA GLU A 76 -8.42 -20.27 -0.61
C GLU A 76 -6.98 -20.80 -0.54
N PHE A 77 -6.45 -21.07 0.66
CA PHE A 77 -5.09 -21.56 0.91
C PHE A 77 -5.01 -22.80 1.81
N THR A 78 -6.10 -23.54 2.03
CA THR A 78 -5.99 -24.85 2.68
C THR A 78 -5.27 -25.80 1.72
N GLU A 79 -3.99 -26.10 2.00
CA GLU A 79 -3.22 -27.13 1.32
C GLU A 79 -4.05 -28.43 1.22
N GLY A 80 -4.24 -28.92 0.00
CA GLY A 80 -4.88 -30.21 -0.24
C GLY A 80 -4.09 -31.35 0.42
N PRO A 81 -4.74 -32.48 0.76
CA PRO A 81 -4.06 -33.60 1.40
C PRO A 81 -3.00 -34.17 0.45
N ARG A 82 -1.86 -34.59 1.03
CA ARG A 82 -0.74 -35.22 0.34
C ARG A 82 -1.08 -36.57 -0.27
#